data_AF-A0A920EYR2-F1
#
_entry.id   AF-A0A920EYR2-F1
#
_cell.length_a   1.000
_cell.length_b   1.000
_cell.length_c   1.000
_cell.angle_alpha   90.00
_cell.angle_beta   90.00
_cell.angle_gamma   90.00
#
_symmetry.space_group_name_H-M   'P 1'
#
loop_
_entity.id
_entity.type
_entity.pdbx_description
1 polymer ?
#
loop_
_entity_poly.entity_id
_entity_poly.type
_entity_poly.pdbx_seq_one_letter_code
_entity_poly.pdbx_strand_id
1 'polypeptide(L)' 'MNWKKVAENNFEMVYYVDVDNLKKHNGLVYYWRLVDYLEPLCRIANSSISKWKVDCVTGNTNLVDGYLLYSIHG' A
#
# COMPACT_ATOMS: atom_id res chain seq x y z
N MET A 1 2.96 11.82 -8.86
CA MET A 1 2.74 10.74 -7.88
C MET A 1 2.35 11.41 -6.58
N ASN A 2 1.06 11.39 -6.28
CA ASN A 2 0.50 12.00 -5.08
C ASN A 2 0.02 10.89 -4.14
N TRP A 3 0.89 10.52 -3.21
CA TRP A 3 0.57 9.54 -2.17
C TRP A 3 -0.25 10.22 -1.08
N LYS A 4 -1.52 9.84 -0.96
CA LYS A 4 -2.42 10.37 0.06
C LYS A 4 -2.41 9.46 1.28
N LYS A 5 -2.12 10.02 2.46
CA LYS A 5 -2.31 9.32 3.75
C LYS A 5 -3.79 8.99 3.90
N VAL A 6 -4.11 7.71 4.11
CA VAL A 6 -5.50 7.23 4.24
C VAL A 6 -5.78 6.61 5.60
N ALA A 7 -4.76 6.08 6.27
CA ALA A 7 -4.91 5.48 7.58
C ALA A 7 -3.58 5.46 8.33
N GLU A 8 -3.69 5.26 9.64
CA GLU A 8 -2.60 4.96 10.55
C GLU A 8 -3.15 3.94 11.55
N ASN A 9 -2.32 3.00 11.98
CA ASN A 9 -2.72 2.01 12.99
C ASN A 9 -2.01 2.24 14.33
N ASN A 10 -2.42 1.51 15.36
CA ASN A 10 -1.83 1.60 16.71
C ASN A 10 -0.38 1.08 16.79
N PHE A 11 0.15 0.52 15.70
CA PHE A 11 1.54 0.09 15.58
C PHE A 11 2.37 1.12 14.78
N GLU A 12 1.89 2.35 14.70
CA GLU A 12 2.56 3.48 14.04
C GLU A 12 2.90 3.20 12.57
N MET A 13 2.14 2.31 11.93
CA MET A 13 2.23 2.09 10.49
C MET A 13 1.33 3.09 9.78
N VAL A 14 1.89 3.84 8.83
CA VAL A 14 1.15 4.82 8.04
C VAL A 14 0.85 4.25 6.65
N TYR A 15 -0.42 4.33 6.27
CA TYR A 15 -0.91 3.80 4.99
C TYR A 15 -1.17 4.94 4.02
N TYR A 16 -0.62 4.82 2.82
CA TYR A 16 -0.81 5.75 1.73
C TYR A 16 -1.36 5.06 0.49
N VAL A 17 -2.13 5.80 -0.31
CA VAL A 17 -2.64 5.36 -1.61
C VAL A 17 -2.23 6.37 -2.68
N ASP A 18 -1.74 5.87 -3.81
CA ASP A 18 -1.51 6.68 -5.01
C ASP A 18 -2.85 6.94 -5.70
N VAL A 19 -3.46 8.07 -5.40
CA VAL A 19 -4.81 8.43 -5.87
C VAL A 19 -4.82 8.89 -7.33
N ASP A 20 -3.67 9.31 -7.86
CA ASP A 20 -3.55 9.77 -9.26
C ASP A 20 -3.52 8.59 -10.24
N ASN A 21 -3.07 7.41 -9.78
CA ASN A 21 -2.85 6.23 -10.62
C ASN A 21 -3.86 5.10 -10.40
N LEU A 22 -5.07 5.43 -9.95
CA LEU A 22 -6.17 4.48 -9.84
C LEU A 22 -6.60 3.96 -11.22
N LYS A 23 -6.67 2.64 -11.39
CA LYS A 23 -7.16 2.02 -12.63
C LYS A 23 -8.49 1.35 -12.38
N LYS A 24 -9.49 1.62 -13.21
CA LYS A 24 -10.82 0.99 -13.15
C LYS A 24 -10.99 0.05 -14.33
N HIS A 25 -11.34 -1.20 -14.07
CA HIS A 25 -11.57 -2.20 -15.11
C HIS A 25 -12.54 -3.27 -14.62
N ASN A 26 -13.59 -3.58 -15.40
CA ASN A 26 -14.60 -4.61 -15.10
C ASN A 26 -15.20 -4.50 -13.68
N GLY A 27 -15.56 -3.28 -13.25
CA GLY A 27 -16.12 -3.05 -11.91
C GLY A 27 -15.11 -3.10 -10.76
N LEU A 28 -13.85 -3.42 -11.04
CA LEU A 28 -12.77 -3.46 -10.06
C LEU A 28 -11.94 -2.17 -10.09
N VAL A 29 -11.46 -1.76 -8.92
CA VAL A 29 -10.49 -0.67 -8.77
C VAL A 29 -9.14 -1.26 -8.38
N TYR A 30 -8.11 -0.91 -9.13
CA TYR A 30 -6.73 -1.29 -8.88
C TYR A 30 -5.97 -0.07 -8.37
N TYR A 31 -5.21 -0.24 -7.30
CA TYR A 31 -4.48 0.83 -6.67
C TYR A 31 -3.18 0.32 -6.07
N TRP A 32 -2.22 1.23 -5.90
CA TRP A 32 -1.02 0.96 -5.12
C TRP A 32 -1.20 1.48 -3.70
N ARG A 33 -0.74 0.68 -2.74
CA ARG A 33 -0.69 1.00 -1.33
C ARG A 33 0.76 1.00 -0.87
N LEU A 34 1.21 2.09 -0.29
CA LEU A 34 2.48 2.20 0.42
C LEU A 34 2.17 2.08 1.91
N VAL A 35 2.91 1.22 2.60
CA VAL A 35 2.92 1.15 4.06
C VAL A 35 4.29 1.60 4.51
N ASP A 36 4.31 2.67 5.30
CA ASP A 36 5.51 3.17 5.96
C ASP A 36 5.51 2.65 7.39
N TYR A 37 6.57 1.95 7.77
CA TYR A 37 6.70 1.34 9.09
C TYR A 37 7.54 2.26 9.98
N LEU A 38 7.05 2.61 11.17
CA LEU A 38 7.86 3.35 12.11
C LEU A 38 9.12 2.57 12.51
N GLU A 39 8.94 1.28 12.79
CA GLU A 39 10.05 0.34 13.01
C GLU A 39 10.18 -0.62 11.81
N PRO A 40 11.41 -0.99 11.42
CA PRO A 40 11.61 -1.90 10.29
C PRO A 40 10.91 -3.24 10.51
N LEU A 41 10.11 -3.67 9.52
CA LEU A 41 9.50 -4.99 9.52
C LEU A 41 10.60 -6.05 9.53
N CYS A 42 10.59 -6.90 10.57
CA CYS A 42 11.59 -7.95 10.80
C CYS A 42 13.04 -7.45 10.76
N ARG A 43 13.32 -6.18 11.12
CA ARG A 43 14.66 -5.55 11.04
C ARG A 43 15.22 -5.42 9.61
N ILE A 44 14.36 -5.53 8.60
CA ILE A 44 14.78 -5.65 7.21
C ILE A 44 14.21 -4.52 6.34
N ALA A 45 12.89 -4.31 6.37
CA ALA A 45 12.21 -3.39 5.46
C ALA A 45 11.59 -2.22 6.22
N ASN A 46 11.83 -0.99 5.77
CA ASN A 46 11.25 0.21 6.39
C ASN A 46 9.91 0.59 5.77
N SER A 47 9.63 0.11 4.57
CA SER A 47 8.32 0.27 3.95
C SER A 47 8.01 -0.90 3.03
N SER A 48 6.76 -0.96 2.58
CA SER A 48 6.35 -1.85 1.51
C SER A 48 5.42 -1.15 0.54
N ILE A 49 5.53 -1.49 -0.74
CA ILE A 49 4.58 -1.04 -1.76
C ILE A 49 3.89 -2.27 -2.34
N SER A 50 2.57 -2.21 -2.45
CA SER A 50 1.76 -3.36 -2.89
C SER A 50 0.61 -2.91 -3.78
N LYS A 51 0.35 -3.69 -4.83
CA LYS A 51 -0.78 -3.48 -5.73
C LYS A 51 -1.97 -4.30 -5.25
N TRP A 52 -3.10 -3.64 -5.13
CA TRP A 52 -4.35 -4.23 -4.68
C TRP A 52 -5.42 -4.08 -5.76
N LYS A 53 -6.37 -5.01 -5.76
CA LYS A 53 -7.64 -4.86 -6.47
C LYS A 53 -8.79 -4.98 -5.48
N VAL A 54 -9.78 -4.10 -5.60
CA VAL A 54 -10.99 -4.10 -4.79
C VAL A 54 -12.22 -4.13 -5.68
N ASP A 55 -13.18 -4.97 -5.31
CA ASP A 55 -14.55 -4.91 -5.80
C ASP A 55 -15.34 -4.00 -4.87
N CYS A 56 -15.79 -2.84 -5.38
CA CYS A 56 -16.52 -1.87 -4.56
C CYS A 56 -17.98 -2.28 -4.26
N VAL A 57 -18.52 -3.29 -4.95
CA VAL A 57 -19.87 -3.82 -4.70
C VAL A 57 -19.84 -4.79 -3.53
N THR A 58 -18.88 -5.71 -3.54
CA THR A 58 -18.75 -6.74 -2.48
C THR A 58 -17.84 -6.33 -1.33
N GLY A 59 -16.97 -5.32 -1.52
CA GLY A 59 -15.92 -4.94 -0.58
C GLY A 59 -14.70 -5.87 -0.62
N ASN A 60 -14.70 -6.89 -1.48
CA ASN A 60 -13.64 -7.88 -1.54
C ASN A 60 -12.33 -7.26 -2.05
N THR A 61 -11.26 -7.46 -1.29
CA THR A 61 -9.95 -6.88 -1.55
C THR A 61 -8.89 -7.97 -1.68
N ASN A 62 -8.08 -7.91 -2.73
CA ASN A 62 -7.07 -8.93 -3.03
C ASN A 62 -5.72 -8.30 -3.37
N LEU A 63 -4.64 -8.88 -2.82
CA LEU A 63 -3.28 -8.56 -3.21
C LEU A 63 -3.03 -9.06 -4.63
N VAL A 64 -2.44 -8.22 -5.47
CA VAL A 64 -2.07 -8.54 -6.85
C VAL A 64 -0.56 -8.72 -6.95
N ASP A 65 0.20 -7.82 -6.32
CA ASP A 65 1.66 -7.78 -6.37
C ASP A 65 2.22 -7.01 -5.17
N GLY A 66 3.48 -7.23 -4.78
CA GLY A 66 4.07 -6.57 -3.62
C GLY A 66 5.59 -6.61 -3.54
N TYR A 67 6.16 -5.54 -3.00
CA TYR A 67 7.60 -5.36 -2.80
C TYR A 67 7.90 -4.84 -1.40
N LEU A 68 8.93 -5.41 -0.77
CA LEU A 68 9.54 -4.84 0.43
C LEU A 68 10.59 -3.81 0.01
N LEU A 69 10.57 -2.65 0.65
CA LEU A 69 11.49 -1.56 0.40
C LEU A 69 12.47 -1.47 1.56
N TYR A 70 13.73 -1.76 1.25
CA TYR A 70 14.84 -1.78 2.20
C TYR A 70 15.43 -0.38 2.30
N SER A 71 15.90 -0.02 3.49
CA SER A 71 16.85 1.09 3.60
C SER A 71 18.25 0.53 3.41
N ILE A 72 18.91 0.98 2.34
CA ILE A 72 20.34 0.75 2.17
C ILE A 72 21.01 1.50 3.32
N HIS A 73 21.46 0.78 4.34
CA HIS A 73 22.30 1.36 5.37
C HIS A 73 23.67 1.58 4.70
N GLY A 74 23.92 2.82 4.28
CA GLY A 74 25.22 3.28 3.78
C GLY A 74 26.22 3.51 4.91
#